data_AF-A0A2J8TW25-F1
#
_entry.id   AF-A0A2J8TW25-F1
#
_cell.length_a   1.000
_cell.length_b   1.000
_cell.length_c   1.000
_cell.angle_alpha   90.00
_cell.angle_beta   90.00
_cell.angle_gamma   90.00
#
_symmetry.space_group_name_H-M   'P 1'
#
loop_
_entity.id
_entity.type
_entity.pdbx_description
1 polymer ?
#
loop_
_entity_poly.entity_id
_entity_poly.type
_entity_poly.pdbx_seq_one_letter_code
_entity_poly.pdbx_strand_id
1 'polypeptide(L)'
;FLMASLGAHDPQTTQELLTTLRDASESPGENCQHLLARDVGLPLCQALVEAEDGNPDRVLELLLPIRYRIVQLGGSNAQRDVFNQLLIHAALNCTSSVHKNVARGKVSLGHPGWNAVV
;
A
#
# COMPACT_ATOMS: atom_id res chain seq x y z
N PHE A 1 -1.90 9.80 -10.09
CA PHE A 1 -0.93 9.71 -11.19
C PHE A 1 -0.24 8.37 -11.22
N LEU A 2 0.36 7.87 -10.12
CA LEU A 2 1.02 6.56 -10.12
C LEU A 2 0.13 5.41 -10.65
N MET A 3 -1.06 5.20 -10.10
CA MET A 3 -1.95 4.13 -10.60
C MET A 3 -2.30 4.26 -12.09
N ALA A 4 -2.27 5.47 -12.66
CA ALA A 4 -2.51 5.68 -14.08
C ALA A 4 -1.28 5.33 -14.92
N SER A 5 -0.05 5.60 -14.45
CA SER A 5 1.18 5.20 -15.17
C SER A 5 1.36 3.68 -15.14
N LEU A 6 1.05 3.02 -14.02
CA LEU A 6 0.98 1.55 -13.94
C LEU A 6 -0.04 1.01 -14.95
N GLY A 7 -1.27 1.53 -14.95
CA GLY A 7 -2.30 1.12 -15.90
C GLY A 7 -1.98 1.40 -17.38
N ALA A 8 -1.06 2.33 -17.65
CA ALA A 8 -0.55 2.63 -18.99
C ALA A 8 0.70 1.81 -19.37
N HIS A 9 1.22 0.98 -18.46
CA HIS A 9 2.51 0.29 -18.59
C HIS A 9 3.66 1.23 -18.97
N ASP A 10 3.72 2.38 -18.28
CA ASP A 10 4.76 3.39 -18.44
C ASP A 10 5.76 3.29 -17.27
N PRO A 11 6.79 2.43 -17.37
CA PRO A 11 7.75 2.22 -16.29
C PRO A 11 8.59 3.46 -16.03
N GLN A 12 8.82 4.32 -17.04
CA GLN A 12 9.61 5.53 -16.87
C GLN A 12 8.87 6.51 -15.96
N THR A 13 7.61 6.84 -16.28
CA THR A 13 6.80 7.74 -15.45
C THR A 13 6.61 7.18 -14.04
N THR A 14 6.40 5.86 -13.92
CA THR A 14 6.31 5.19 -12.62
C THR A 14 7.57 5.39 -11.78
N GLN A 15 8.75 5.18 -12.36
CA GLN A 15 10.03 5.34 -11.68
C GLN A 15 10.30 6.80 -11.29
N GLU A 16 9.99 7.75 -12.16
CA GLU A 16 10.14 9.18 -11.91
C GLU A 16 9.26 9.64 -10.73
N LEU A 17 8.00 9.19 -10.70
CA LEU A 17 7.06 9.49 -9.60
C LEU A 17 7.55 8.90 -8.26
N LEU A 18 8.04 7.66 -8.28
CA LEU A 18 8.59 7.02 -7.07
C LEU A 18 9.87 7.71 -6.57
N THR A 19 10.75 8.11 -7.48
CA THR A 19 12.00 8.81 -7.12
C THR A 19 11.67 10.16 -6.50
N THR A 20 10.79 10.94 -7.13
CA THR A 20 10.34 12.23 -6.61
C THR A 20 9.72 12.10 -5.21
N LEU A 21 8.88 11.08 -4.98
CA LEU A 21 8.27 10.83 -3.68
C LEU A 21 9.32 10.47 -2.62
N ARG A 22 10.34 9.70 -3.00
CA ARG A 22 11.44 9.31 -2.11
C ARG A 22 12.26 10.53 -1.72
N ASP A 23 12.67 11.35 -2.68
CA ASP A 23 13.45 12.57 -2.43
C ASP A 23 12.69 13.52 -1.50
N ALA A 24 11.38 13.68 -1.73
CA ALA A 24 10.51 14.47 -0.87
C ALA A 24 10.37 13.87 0.55
N SER A 25 10.56 12.57 0.71
CA SER A 25 10.51 11.88 2.00
C SER A 25 11.82 11.96 2.80
N GLU A 26 12.95 12.19 2.12
CA GLU A 26 14.31 12.20 2.69
C GLU A 26 14.76 13.58 3.17
N SER A 27 14.11 14.66 2.73
CA SER A 27 14.34 16.03 3.25
C SER A 27 13.17 16.52 4.10
N PRO A 28 12.90 15.91 5.26
CA PRO A 28 11.91 16.42 6.18
C PRO A 28 12.49 17.68 6.83
N GLY A 29 12.14 18.86 6.32
CA GLY A 29 11.99 19.98 7.25
C GLY A 29 11.03 19.58 8.39
N GLU A 30 10.83 20.44 9.40
CA GLU A 30 9.89 20.19 10.52
C GLU A 30 8.41 19.99 10.11
N ASN A 31 8.11 19.88 8.82
CA ASN A 31 6.79 19.70 8.25
C ASN A 31 6.26 18.26 8.43
N CYS A 32 5.23 18.12 9.26
CA CYS A 32 4.47 16.87 9.48
C CYS A 32 4.03 16.15 8.20
N GLN A 33 3.83 16.85 7.08
CA GLN A 33 3.43 16.27 5.79
C GLN A 33 4.53 15.37 5.19
N HIS A 34 5.81 15.66 5.43
CA HIS A 34 6.94 14.88 4.91
C HIS A 34 7.06 13.54 5.64
N LEU A 35 6.81 13.55 6.96
CA LEU A 35 6.74 12.33 7.77
C LEU A 35 5.61 11.40 7.32
N LEU A 36 4.45 11.96 6.94
CA LEU A 36 3.34 11.17 6.43
C LEU A 36 3.64 10.58 5.04
N ALA A 37 4.28 11.34 4.16
CA ALA A 37 4.74 10.85 2.87
C ALA A 37 5.74 9.70 3.04
N ARG A 38 6.70 9.83 3.95
CA ARG A 38 7.70 8.78 4.25
C ARG A 38 7.07 7.53 4.86
N ASP A 39 6.24 7.70 5.88
CA ASP A 39 5.78 6.58 6.71
C ASP A 39 4.56 5.84 6.13
N VAL A 40 3.79 6.50 5.25
CA VAL A 40 2.53 5.96 4.70
C VAL A 40 2.49 6.06 3.19
N GLY A 41 2.83 7.22 2.62
CA GLY A 41 2.75 7.45 1.17
C GLY A 41 3.71 6.56 0.38
N LEU A 42 4.99 6.53 0.76
CA LEU A 42 6.04 5.78 0.07
C LEU A 42 5.79 4.26 0.13
N PRO A 43 5.49 3.64 1.28
CA PRO A 43 5.15 2.21 1.33
C PRO A 43 3.90 1.87 0.51
N LEU A 44 2.88 2.75 0.50
CA LEU A 44 1.67 2.56 -0.31
C LEU A 44 2.00 2.56 -1.81
N CYS A 45 2.78 3.54 -2.28
CA CYS A 45 3.19 3.62 -3.67
C CYS A 45 4.09 2.44 -4.08
N GLN A 46 5.02 2.02 -3.23
CA GLN A 46 5.84 0.83 -3.47
C GLN A 46 4.99 -0.43 -3.57
N ALA A 47 3.98 -0.59 -2.69
CA ALA A 47 3.09 -1.74 -2.75
C ALA A 47 2.27 -1.80 -4.05
N LEU A 48 1.92 -0.66 -4.65
CA LEU A 48 1.24 -0.65 -5.95
C LEU A 48 2.13 -1.15 -7.09
N VAL A 49 3.42 -0.82 -7.07
CA VAL A 49 4.39 -1.33 -8.05
C VAL A 49 4.61 -2.83 -7.87
N GLU A 50 4.82 -3.28 -6.63
CA GLU A 50 4.97 -4.72 -6.32
C GLU A 50 3.72 -5.53 -6.69
N ALA A 51 2.54 -4.90 -6.66
CA ALA A 51 1.31 -5.52 -7.11
C ALA A 51 1.27 -5.68 -8.65
N GLU A 52 1.76 -4.69 -9.41
CA GLU A 52 1.90 -4.81 -10.86
C GLU A 52 2.94 -5.88 -11.23
N ASP A 53 4.04 -5.97 -10.49
CA ASP A 53 5.12 -6.94 -10.69
C ASP A 53 4.76 -8.37 -10.24
N GLY A 54 3.58 -8.57 -9.61
CA GLY A 54 3.12 -9.89 -9.18
C GLY A 54 3.79 -10.42 -7.92
N ASN A 55 4.19 -9.54 -6.99
CA ASN A 55 4.88 -9.88 -5.74
C ASN A 55 3.96 -9.75 -4.50
N PRO A 56 2.96 -10.64 -4.30
CA PRO A 56 1.95 -10.49 -3.25
C PRO A 56 2.52 -10.51 -1.82
N ASP A 57 3.61 -11.24 -1.59
CA ASP A 57 4.29 -11.26 -0.30
C ASP A 57 4.83 -9.87 0.07
N ARG A 58 5.45 -9.17 -0.89
CA ARG A 58 6.01 -7.83 -0.68
C ARG A 58 4.93 -6.76 -0.53
N VAL A 59 3.83 -6.88 -1.29
CA VAL A 59 2.64 -6.04 -1.11
C VAL A 59 2.12 -6.13 0.33
N LEU A 60 2.03 -7.35 0.87
CA LEU A 60 1.55 -7.54 2.24
C LEU A 60 2.50 -6.94 3.28
N GLU A 61 3.81 -7.13 3.13
CA GLU A 61 4.82 -6.53 4.00
C GLU A 61 4.72 -5.00 4.06
N LEU A 62 4.45 -4.36 2.92
CA LEU A 62 4.39 -2.91 2.80
C LEU A 62 3.06 -2.32 3.30
N LEU A 63 1.93 -2.93 2.92
CA LEU A 63 0.60 -2.39 3.24
C LEU A 63 0.12 -2.72 4.64
N LEU A 64 0.41 -3.92 5.14
CA LEU A 64 -0.16 -4.38 6.40
C LEU A 64 0.23 -3.47 7.59
N PRO A 65 1.49 -2.99 7.74
CA PRO A 65 1.86 -2.07 8.82
C PRO A 65 1.14 -0.73 8.77
N ILE A 66 0.74 -0.26 7.58
CA ILE A 66 0.15 1.08 7.39
C ILE A 66 -1.37 1.07 7.21
N ARG A 67 -2.03 -0.09 7.19
CA ARG A 67 -3.46 -0.25 6.83
C ARG A 67 -4.45 0.69 7.54
N TYR A 68 -4.22 1.01 8.81
CA TYR A 68 -5.08 1.96 9.56
C TYR A 68 -4.63 3.42 9.45
N ARG A 69 -3.42 3.66 8.95
CA ARG A 69 -2.84 4.99 8.76
C ARG A 69 -3.13 5.57 7.37
N ILE A 70 -3.53 4.75 6.39
CA ILE A 70 -3.88 5.22 5.03
C ILE A 70 -4.92 6.35 5.06
N VAL A 71 -5.86 6.33 6.01
CA VAL A 71 -6.85 7.42 6.18
C VAL A 71 -6.21 8.80 6.40
N GLN A 72 -5.00 8.85 6.96
CA GLN A 72 -4.26 10.08 7.23
C GLN A 72 -3.82 10.78 5.92
N LEU A 73 -3.65 10.04 4.82
CA LEU A 73 -3.34 10.58 3.50
C LEU A 73 -4.54 11.33 2.87
N GLY A 74 -5.73 11.25 3.48
CA GLY A 74 -6.96 11.80 2.91
C GLY A 74 -7.57 10.85 1.87
N GLY A 75 -7.96 11.39 0.71
CA GLY A 75 -8.62 10.64 -0.36
C GLY A 75 -10.09 10.27 -0.08
N SER A 76 -10.75 9.71 -1.09
CA SER A 76 -12.15 9.27 -0.98
C SER A 76 -12.28 7.86 -0.39
N ASN A 77 -13.47 7.49 0.07
CA ASN A 77 -13.74 6.11 0.52
C ASN A 77 -13.50 5.10 -0.60
N ALA A 78 -13.84 5.44 -1.85
CA ALA A 78 -13.59 4.57 -3.01
C ALA A 78 -12.08 4.35 -3.24
N GLN A 79 -11.24 5.38 -3.10
CA GLN A 79 -9.78 5.21 -3.22
C GLN A 79 -9.23 4.30 -2.13
N ARG A 80 -9.71 4.46 -0.89
CA ARG A 80 -9.30 3.60 0.24
C ARG A 80 -9.75 2.16 0.05
N ASP A 81 -10.92 1.95 -0.54
CA ASP A 81 -11.43 0.61 -0.81
C ASP A 81 -10.52 -0.16 -1.78
N VAL A 82 -9.99 0.50 -2.82
CA VAL A 82 -8.99 -0.10 -3.73
C VAL A 82 -7.76 -0.60 -2.95
N PHE A 83 -7.23 0.18 -2.02
CA PHE A 83 -6.06 -0.24 -1.23
C PHE A 83 -6.38 -1.41 -0.29
N ASN A 84 -7.58 -1.44 0.27
CA ASN A 84 -8.02 -2.55 1.09
C ASN A 84 -8.23 -3.83 0.26
N GLN A 85 -8.82 -3.71 -0.93
CA GLN A 85 -8.97 -4.83 -1.88
C GLN A 85 -7.60 -5.37 -2.30
N LEU A 86 -6.63 -4.48 -2.55
CA LEU A 86 -5.25 -4.89 -2.85
C LEU A 86 -4.62 -5.66 -1.69
N LEU A 87 -4.81 -5.19 -0.45
CA LEU A 87 -4.31 -5.87 0.74
C LEU A 87 -4.93 -7.29 0.90
N ILE A 88 -6.24 -7.44 0.66
CA ILE A 88 -6.90 -8.75 0.65
C ILE A 88 -6.33 -9.63 -0.45
N HIS A 89 -6.24 -9.11 -1.66
CA HIS A 89 -5.75 -9.86 -2.82
C HIS A 89 -4.33 -10.37 -2.56
N ALA A 90 -3.44 -9.53 -2.02
CA ALA A 90 -2.10 -9.93 -1.63
C ALA A 90 -2.11 -10.99 -0.52
N ALA A 91 -2.95 -10.84 0.50
CA ALA A 91 -3.10 -11.81 1.58
C ALA A 91 -3.56 -13.19 1.09
N LEU A 92 -4.48 -13.25 0.12
CA LEU A 92 -4.97 -14.51 -0.46
C LEU A 92 -3.93 -15.20 -1.34
N ASN A 93 -3.09 -14.42 -2.03
CA ASN A 93 -2.11 -14.92 -3.00
C ASN A 93 -0.68 -15.05 -2.43
N CYS A 94 -0.43 -14.59 -1.20
CA CYS A 94 0.89 -14.69 -0.58
C CYS A 94 1.33 -16.15 -0.41
N THR A 95 2.62 -16.41 -0.58
CA THR A 95 3.17 -17.77 -0.50
C THR A 95 3.85 -18.03 0.84
N SER A 96 4.33 -16.98 1.52
CA SER A 96 5.01 -17.06 2.81
C SER A 96 4.08 -17.53 3.94
N SER A 97 4.51 -18.58 4.66
CA SER A 97 3.77 -19.14 5.80
C SER A 97 3.64 -18.14 6.96
N VAL A 98 4.64 -17.29 7.17
CA VAL A 98 4.63 -16.22 8.18
C VAL A 98 3.55 -15.20 7.85
N HIS A 99 3.46 -14.80 6.58
CA HIS A 99 2.49 -13.83 6.09
C HIS A 99 1.05 -14.36 6.09
N LYS A 100 0.86 -15.64 5.74
CA LYS A 100 -0.45 -16.30 5.82
C LYS A 100 -1.05 -16.25 7.22
N ASN A 101 -0.24 -16.48 8.26
CA ASN A 101 -0.71 -16.43 9.65
C ASN A 101 -1.12 -15.02 10.07
N VAL A 102 -0.37 -14.01 9.62
CA VAL A 102 -0.65 -12.60 9.96
C VAL A 102 -1.88 -12.08 9.19
N ALA A 103 -2.02 -12.44 7.91
CA ALA A 103 -3.21 -12.14 7.11
C ALA A 103 -4.47 -12.71 7.76
N ARG A 104 -4.47 -13.99 8.11
CA ARG A 104 -5.62 -14.67 8.75
C ARG A 104 -5.98 -14.07 10.11
N GLY A 105 -4.99 -13.66 10.91
CA GLY A 105 -5.23 -13.10 12.24
C GLY A 105 -5.61 -11.61 12.26
N LYS A 106 -5.11 -10.79 11.32
CA LYS A 106 -5.26 -9.31 11.37
C LYS A 106 -6.29 -8.74 10.40
N VAL A 107 -6.65 -9.43 9.31
CA VAL A 107 -7.73 -8.98 8.41
C VAL A 107 -9.10 -9.06 9.12
N SER A 108 -9.29 -10.06 9.99
CA SER A 108 -10.57 -10.26 10.71
C SER A 108 -10.83 -9.24 11.84
N LEU A 109 -9.83 -8.48 12.31
CA LEU A 109 -9.96 -7.66 13.53
C LEU A 109 -10.19 -6.15 13.29
N GLY A 110 -10.44 -5.71 12.05
CA GLY A 110 -10.38 -4.29 11.66
C GLY A 110 -11.68 -3.54 11.38
N HIS A 111 -12.79 -4.22 11.04
CA HIS A 111 -14.06 -3.55 10.72
C HIS A 111 -15.19 -4.61 10.68
N PRO A 112 -16.42 -4.32 11.15
CA PRO A 112 -17.51 -5.29 11.21
C PRO A 112 -17.94 -5.90 9.85
N GLY A 113 -17.53 -5.32 8.72
CA GLY A 113 -17.79 -5.86 7.38
C GLY A 113 -16.80 -6.93 6.89
N TRP A 114 -15.79 -7.30 7.69
CA TRP A 114 -14.61 -8.05 7.22
C TRP A 114 -14.52 -9.49 7.74
N ASN A 115 -15.52 -9.95 8.49
CA ASN A 115 -15.59 -11.32 9.02
C ASN A 115 -15.97 -12.39 7.97
N ALA A 116 -16.14 -12.02 6.70
CA ALA A 116 -16.69 -12.91 5.66
C ALA A 116 -15.68 -13.33 4.57
N VAL A 117 -14.40 -12.96 4.67
CA VAL A 117 -13.39 -13.22 3.60
C VAL A 117 -12.22 -14.08 4.07
N VAL A 118 -12.37 -14.82 5.18
CA VAL A 118 -11.42 -15.87 5.60
C VAL A 118 -12.18 -17.11 6.04
#